data_AF-A0A2N9DY76-F1
#
_entry.id   AF-A0A2N9DY76-F1
#
_cell.length_a   1.000
_cell.length_b   1.000
_cell.length_c   1.000
_cell.angle_alpha   90.00
_cell.angle_beta   90.00
_cell.angle_gamma   90.00
#
_symmetry.space_group_name_H-M   'P 1'
#
loop_
_entity.id
_entity.type
_entity.pdbx_description
1 polymer ?
#
loop_
_entity_poly.entity_id
_entity_poly.type
_entity_poly.pdbx_seq_one_letter_code
_entity_poly.pdbx_strand_id
1 'polypeptide(L)'
;MAGAYIHIPFCEHICYYCDFNKVFIEGQPVDDYVDMLIREFQLVMAEHPDEPIETIYVGGGTPTTLSPAQLQRLLDGIHQYLPFKGGEFTFEANPNDLQDTAKLQVLKDNGVNRLSIGVQSFNDQILKKIGRIHRSADVYRAIDNARQVGFENISIDLIFRLPDQSEEDFMDSLTKALALDLPHYSTYSLILERKTIFYNLMRQGKLRLPSQDVEAHMYQAAIDSFQKAGLEQYEISNFAKPGYQSAHNLTYWRNEKYFGFGAGAFGYLGKDRYHNFGPIQQYLEPLHDNKVPVIERHVLPLTEQMEEELFLGLRTMQGVSIQRFQEKFKMPLQAVYGDTVATQIAKGYLKQEGDWLRLTESGKFLGNEVFQEFLLDEY
;
A
#
# COMPACT_ATOMS: atom_id res chain seq x y z
N MET A 1 17.17 -8.73 4.50
CA MET A 1 16.73 -7.46 3.88
C MET A 1 15.24 -7.43 4.02
N ALA A 2 14.76 -6.53 4.88
CA ALA A 2 13.37 -6.44 5.25
C ALA A 2 12.85 -5.01 5.09
N GLY A 3 11.56 -4.89 4.80
CA GLY A 3 10.83 -3.64 4.98
C GLY A 3 10.37 -3.46 6.44
N ALA A 4 10.00 -2.25 6.82
CA ALA A 4 9.29 -1.95 8.05
C ALA A 4 8.02 -1.15 7.73
N TYR A 5 6.86 -1.75 7.96
CA TYR A 5 5.58 -1.08 7.90
C TYR A 5 5.18 -0.61 9.30
N ILE A 6 4.88 0.68 9.43
CA ILE A 6 4.51 1.31 10.70
C ILE A 6 3.10 1.87 10.54
N HIS A 7 2.17 1.32 11.30
CA HIS A 7 0.77 1.65 11.19
C HIS A 7 0.39 2.77 12.18
N ILE A 8 -0.18 3.86 11.67
CA ILE A 8 -0.79 4.93 12.47
C ILE A 8 -2.30 4.92 12.22
N PRO A 9 -3.13 4.46 13.17
CA PRO A 9 -4.54 4.15 12.95
C PRO A 9 -5.45 5.39 13.06
N PHE A 10 -4.90 6.58 13.29
CA PHE A 10 -5.69 7.78 13.57
C PHE A 10 -6.11 8.48 12.29
N CYS A 11 -7.38 8.93 12.26
CA CYS A 11 -7.94 9.77 11.21
C CYS A 11 -8.72 10.92 11.85
N GLU A 12 -8.65 12.12 11.28
CA GLU A 12 -9.63 13.19 11.58
C GLU A 12 -11.01 12.85 11.00
N HIS A 13 -11.02 12.22 9.82
CA HIS A 13 -12.22 11.82 9.11
C HIS A 13 -12.08 10.44 8.48
N ILE A 14 -13.10 9.60 8.63
CA ILE A 14 -13.13 8.25 8.05
C ILE A 14 -13.84 8.29 6.70
N CYS A 15 -13.10 7.94 5.65
CA CYS A 15 -13.62 7.85 4.29
C CYS A 15 -14.59 6.66 4.16
N TYR A 16 -15.63 6.79 3.35
CA TYR A 16 -16.74 5.82 3.33
C TYR A 16 -16.38 4.45 2.74
N TYR A 17 -15.29 4.38 1.99
CA TYR A 17 -14.73 3.16 1.38
C TYR A 17 -13.60 2.52 2.19
N CYS A 18 -13.04 3.21 3.19
CA CYS A 18 -11.78 2.80 3.80
C CYS A 18 -11.96 1.55 4.68
N ASP A 19 -11.17 0.50 4.42
CA ASP A 19 -11.16 -0.75 5.21
C ASP A 19 -9.91 -0.93 6.09
N PHE A 20 -9.00 0.03 6.13
CA PHE A 20 -7.83 -0.07 7.02
C PHE A 20 -8.23 -0.24 8.49
N ASN A 21 -7.28 -0.62 9.34
CA ASN A 21 -7.47 -0.46 10.79
C ASN A 21 -7.40 1.05 11.11
N LYS A 22 -8.53 1.67 11.46
CA LYS A 22 -8.59 3.12 11.69
C LYS A 22 -9.63 3.49 12.71
N VAL A 23 -9.36 4.58 13.41
CA VAL A 23 -10.23 5.19 14.41
C VAL A 23 -10.21 6.71 14.27
N PHE A 24 -11.28 7.37 14.70
CA PHE A 24 -11.24 8.83 14.87
C PHE A 24 -10.20 9.19 15.92
N ILE A 25 -9.37 10.19 15.64
CA ILE A 25 -8.30 10.63 16.55
C ILE A 25 -8.84 11.24 17.84
N GLU A 26 -10.02 11.86 17.78
CA GLU A 26 -10.65 12.52 18.93
C GLU A 26 -10.90 11.51 20.06
N GLY A 27 -10.41 11.84 21.27
CA GLY A 27 -10.55 11.01 22.46
C GLY A 27 -9.63 9.79 22.51
N GLN A 28 -8.71 9.62 21.55
CA GLN A 28 -7.73 8.53 21.57
C GLN A 28 -6.46 8.89 22.36
N PRO A 29 -5.78 7.90 22.98
CA PRO A 29 -4.54 8.13 23.72
C PRO A 29 -3.34 8.23 22.75
N VAL A 30 -3.29 9.29 21.93
CA VAL A 30 -2.31 9.41 20.82
C VAL A 30 -0.87 9.40 21.33
N ASP A 31 -0.56 10.13 22.40
CA ASP A 31 0.80 10.17 22.95
C ASP A 31 1.23 8.80 23.50
N ASP A 32 0.34 8.14 24.26
CA ASP A 32 0.60 6.79 24.78
C ASP A 32 0.80 5.78 23.64
N TYR A 33 0.02 5.92 22.56
CA TYR A 33 0.18 5.10 21.38
C TYR A 33 1.55 5.27 20.72
N VAL A 34 2.03 6.50 20.54
CA VAL A 34 3.36 6.75 19.97
C VAL A 34 4.44 6.17 20.88
N ASP A 35 4.34 6.37 22.20
CA ASP A 35 5.33 5.85 23.15
C ASP A 35 5.33 4.31 23.18
N MET A 36 4.16 3.67 23.13
CA MET A 36 4.04 2.21 23.08
C MET A 36 4.46 1.62 21.74
N LEU A 37 4.23 2.32 20.63
CA LEU A 37 4.75 1.92 19.32
C LEU A 37 6.29 1.93 19.30
N ILE A 38 6.91 2.95 19.90
CA ILE A 38 8.37 2.99 20.07
C ILE A 38 8.84 1.85 20.97
N ARG A 39 8.08 1.52 22.03
CA ARG A 39 8.36 0.35 22.87
C ARG A 39 8.26 -0.95 22.08
N GLU A 40 7.30 -1.08 21.17
CA GLU A 40 7.20 -2.23 20.27
C GLU A 40 8.45 -2.38 19.40
N PHE A 41 8.94 -1.28 18.79
CA PHE A 41 10.19 -1.30 18.01
C PHE A 41 11.33 -1.88 18.85
N GLN A 42 11.48 -1.40 20.08
CA GLN A 42 12.53 -1.85 20.98
C GLN A 42 12.41 -3.35 21.32
N LEU A 43 11.21 -3.82 21.65
CA LEU A 43 10.98 -5.21 22.03
C LEU A 43 11.23 -6.17 20.86
N VAL A 44 10.67 -5.86 19.69
CA VAL A 44 10.80 -6.71 18.50
C VAL A 44 12.23 -6.69 17.98
N MET A 45 12.87 -5.51 17.88
CA MET A 45 14.23 -5.43 17.35
C MET A 45 15.28 -5.98 18.31
N ALA A 46 14.98 -6.12 19.61
CA ALA A 46 15.85 -6.86 20.52
C ALA A 46 15.97 -8.35 20.16
N GLU A 47 14.96 -8.95 19.54
CA GLU A 47 14.99 -10.32 19.01
C GLU A 47 15.62 -10.40 17.61
N HIS A 48 15.76 -9.26 16.93
CA HIS A 48 16.28 -9.14 15.56
C HIS A 48 17.35 -8.05 15.41
N PRO A 49 18.39 -8.00 16.28
CA PRO A 49 19.29 -6.83 16.39
C PRO A 49 20.10 -6.56 15.12
N ASP A 50 20.34 -7.59 14.30
CA ASP A 50 21.18 -7.52 13.10
C ASP A 50 20.39 -7.55 11.78
N GLU A 51 19.04 -7.62 11.80
CA GLU A 51 18.26 -7.66 10.54
C GLU A 51 18.17 -6.25 9.93
N PRO A 52 18.81 -5.99 8.78
CA PRO A 52 18.82 -4.66 8.18
C PRO A 52 17.45 -4.31 7.59
N ILE A 53 17.02 -3.07 7.85
CA ILE A 53 15.83 -2.49 7.24
C ILE A 53 16.26 -1.67 6.01
N GLU A 54 15.67 -1.97 4.85
CA GLU A 54 15.96 -1.27 3.59
C GLU A 54 14.86 -0.29 3.18
N THR A 55 13.64 -0.53 3.64
CA THR A 55 12.51 0.35 3.37
C THR A 55 11.69 0.57 4.62
N ILE A 56 11.24 1.80 4.83
CA ILE A 56 10.29 2.15 5.89
C ILE A 56 9.07 2.78 5.23
N TYR A 57 7.89 2.34 5.65
CA TYR A 57 6.63 2.89 5.19
C TYR A 57 5.73 3.16 6.38
N VAL A 58 5.45 4.44 6.62
CA VAL A 58 4.50 4.86 7.65
C VAL A 58 3.16 5.12 6.98
N GLY A 59 2.16 4.30 7.30
CA GLY A 59 0.84 4.34 6.69
C GLY A 59 -0.28 4.03 7.67
N GLY A 60 -1.49 3.79 7.17
CA GLY A 60 -2.59 3.23 7.97
C GLY A 60 -3.89 4.01 7.88
N GLY A 61 -4.31 4.61 8.99
CA GLY A 61 -5.36 5.62 8.98
C GLY A 61 -4.87 6.85 8.23
N THR A 62 -4.23 7.79 8.93
CA THR A 62 -3.55 8.93 8.32
C THR A 62 -2.38 9.36 9.22
N PRO A 63 -1.15 8.92 8.93
CA PRO A 63 0.03 9.24 9.75
C PRO A 63 0.25 10.72 10.00
N THR A 64 -0.06 11.56 9.01
CA THR A 64 0.09 13.03 9.10
C THR A 64 -0.95 13.69 9.99
N THR A 65 -1.90 12.97 10.58
CA THR A 65 -2.76 13.52 11.64
C THR A 65 -2.01 13.77 12.95
N LEU A 66 -0.87 13.10 13.14
CA LEU A 66 0.02 13.37 14.27
C LEU A 66 0.53 14.82 14.24
N SER A 67 0.61 15.44 15.41
CA SER A 67 1.21 16.77 15.54
C SER A 67 2.71 16.73 15.23
N PRO A 68 3.34 17.88 14.87
CA PRO A 68 4.80 17.93 14.66
C PRO A 68 5.62 17.34 15.81
N ALA A 69 5.21 17.55 17.06
CA ALA A 69 5.90 17.01 18.23
C ALA A 69 5.76 15.48 18.35
N GLN A 70 4.60 14.93 18.02
CA GLN A 70 4.37 13.48 17.98
C GLN A 70 5.12 12.83 16.82
N LEU A 71 5.13 13.47 15.65
CA LEU A 71 5.93 13.05 14.50
C LEU A 71 7.42 13.00 14.85
N GLN A 72 7.96 14.07 15.45
CA GLN A 72 9.37 14.10 15.85
C GLN A 72 9.70 12.93 16.78
N ARG A 73 8.86 12.69 17.79
CA ARG A 73 9.06 11.58 18.74
C ARG A 73 9.04 10.21 18.06
N LEU A 74 8.08 9.97 17.17
CA LEU A 74 7.99 8.73 16.39
C LEU A 74 9.25 8.53 15.55
N LEU A 75 9.70 9.58 14.85
CA LEU A 75 10.85 9.55 13.96
C LEU A 75 12.15 9.34 14.74
N ASP A 76 12.31 9.97 15.91
CA ASP A 76 13.43 9.71 16.82
C ASP A 76 13.46 8.23 17.23
N GLY A 77 12.31 7.66 17.57
CA GLY A 77 12.19 6.24 17.91
C GLY A 77 12.53 5.30 16.74
N ILE A 78 12.10 5.65 15.51
CA ILE A 78 12.47 4.92 14.29
C ILE A 78 13.99 4.91 14.13
N HIS A 79 14.65 6.07 14.20
CA HIS A 79 16.11 6.18 14.07
C HIS A 79 16.88 5.47 15.18
N GLN A 80 16.30 5.45 16.38
CA GLN A 80 16.93 4.80 17.53
C GLN A 80 16.89 3.27 17.45
N TYR A 81 15.78 2.69 17.01
CA TYR A 81 15.53 1.25 17.15
C TYR A 81 15.51 0.46 15.85
N LEU A 82 15.23 1.09 14.71
CA LEU A 82 15.23 0.39 13.42
C LEU A 82 16.60 0.55 12.75
N PRO A 83 17.30 -0.55 12.38
CA PRO A 83 18.61 -0.51 11.74
C PRO A 83 18.50 -0.15 10.25
N PHE A 84 18.00 1.05 9.97
CA PHE A 84 17.83 1.63 8.64
C PHE A 84 19.03 2.50 8.28
N LYS A 85 19.79 2.09 7.26
CA LYS A 85 21.03 2.77 6.83
C LYS A 85 20.86 3.59 5.54
N GLY A 86 19.63 3.77 5.09
CA GLY A 86 19.28 4.36 3.80
C GLY A 86 18.43 3.43 2.96
N GLY A 87 17.77 3.99 1.95
CA GLY A 87 16.75 3.32 1.15
C GLY A 87 15.48 4.16 1.07
N GLU A 88 14.34 3.54 0.79
CA GLU A 88 13.05 4.25 0.72
C GLU A 88 12.51 4.51 2.13
N PHE A 89 12.18 5.76 2.44
CA PHE A 89 11.43 6.12 3.64
C PHE A 89 10.18 6.89 3.20
N THR A 90 9.08 6.16 3.10
CA THR A 90 7.77 6.66 2.67
C THR A 90 6.91 7.07 3.86
N PHE A 91 6.22 8.20 3.71
CA PHE A 91 5.19 8.66 4.65
C PHE A 91 3.88 8.94 3.92
N GLU A 92 2.78 8.34 4.38
CA GLU A 92 1.44 8.63 3.86
C GLU A 92 0.89 9.94 4.40
N ALA A 93 0.24 10.71 3.52
CA ALA A 93 -0.36 11.96 3.87
C ALA A 93 -1.74 12.18 3.25
N ASN A 94 -2.55 12.96 3.94
CA ASN A 94 -3.78 13.50 3.42
C ASN A 94 -3.51 14.96 3.01
N PRO A 95 -4.01 15.45 1.86
CA PRO A 95 -3.82 16.85 1.49
C PRO A 95 -4.10 17.82 2.64
N ASN A 96 -5.20 17.64 3.39
CA ASN A 96 -5.59 18.54 4.48
C ASN A 96 -4.60 18.64 5.64
N ASP A 97 -3.71 17.67 5.80
CA ASP A 97 -2.68 17.72 6.83
C ASP A 97 -1.43 18.51 6.39
N LEU A 98 -1.33 18.84 5.10
CA LEU A 98 -0.16 19.46 4.47
C LEU A 98 -0.43 20.91 4.03
N GLN A 99 -1.31 21.60 4.76
CA GLN A 99 -1.74 22.96 4.41
C GLN A 99 -0.72 24.04 4.82
N ASP A 100 0.20 23.67 5.71
CA ASP A 100 1.44 24.39 6.02
C ASP A 100 2.65 23.45 5.89
N THR A 101 3.85 23.99 6.08
CA THR A 101 5.11 23.26 5.90
C THR A 101 5.66 22.64 7.19
N ALA A 102 5.02 22.81 8.35
CA ALA A 102 5.62 22.43 9.64
C ALA A 102 5.79 20.91 9.77
N LYS A 103 4.74 20.13 9.46
CA LYS A 103 4.83 18.66 9.46
C LYS A 103 5.82 18.18 8.40
N LEU A 104 5.77 18.75 7.20
CA LEU A 104 6.68 18.42 6.10
C LEU A 104 8.15 18.64 6.47
N GLN A 105 8.47 19.74 7.15
CA GLN A 105 9.83 20.02 7.60
C GLN A 105 10.32 18.97 8.59
N VAL A 106 9.50 18.60 9.58
CA VAL A 106 9.82 17.51 10.52
C VAL A 106 10.08 16.21 9.77
N LEU A 107 9.23 15.83 8.82
CA LEU A 107 9.44 14.62 8.02
C LEU A 107 10.76 14.67 7.26
N LYS A 108 11.03 15.79 6.57
CA LYS A 108 12.22 15.97 5.74
C LYS A 108 13.52 15.95 6.55
N ASP A 109 13.54 16.65 7.69
CA ASP A 109 14.70 16.74 8.58
C ASP A 109 15.08 15.38 9.18
N ASN A 110 14.10 14.49 9.31
CA ASN A 110 14.28 13.12 9.81
C ASN A 110 14.45 12.09 8.67
N GLY A 111 14.75 12.52 7.44
CA GLY A 111 15.17 11.62 6.36
C GLY A 111 14.04 10.93 5.61
N VAL A 112 12.77 11.31 5.82
CA VAL A 112 11.67 10.90 4.92
C VAL A 112 11.98 11.43 3.53
N ASN A 113 12.00 10.55 2.54
CA ASN A 113 12.40 10.88 1.18
C ASN A 113 11.32 10.60 0.14
N ARG A 114 10.20 10.00 0.52
CA ARG A 114 9.03 9.79 -0.34
C ARG A 114 7.73 10.12 0.39
N LEU A 115 6.80 10.79 -0.30
CA LEU A 115 5.43 11.02 0.18
C LEU A 115 4.43 10.24 -0.67
N SER A 116 3.41 9.64 -0.05
CA SER A 116 2.23 9.12 -0.75
C SER A 116 0.99 9.88 -0.31
N ILE A 117 0.39 10.64 -1.22
CA ILE A 117 -0.69 11.57 -0.89
C ILE A 117 -2.02 11.05 -1.44
N GLY A 118 -2.96 10.76 -0.54
CA GLY A 118 -4.29 10.23 -0.91
C GLY A 118 -5.18 11.30 -1.56
N VAL A 119 -5.13 11.47 -2.88
CA VAL A 119 -5.92 12.48 -3.61
C VAL A 119 -7.31 11.98 -3.94
N GLN A 120 -7.40 10.74 -4.40
CA GLN A 120 -8.58 9.97 -4.79
C GLN A 120 -9.28 10.49 -6.05
N SER A 121 -9.58 11.79 -6.12
CA SER A 121 -10.17 12.45 -7.28
C SER A 121 -9.87 13.95 -7.26
N PHE A 122 -9.88 14.58 -8.44
CA PHE A 122 -9.83 16.05 -8.56
C PHE A 122 -11.23 16.68 -8.71
N ASN A 123 -12.30 15.89 -8.59
CA ASN A 123 -13.68 16.34 -8.63
C ASN A 123 -14.25 16.47 -7.20
N ASP A 124 -14.51 17.71 -6.78
CA ASP A 124 -14.98 18.03 -5.42
C ASP A 124 -16.33 17.39 -5.05
N GLN A 125 -17.21 17.15 -6.01
CA GLN A 125 -18.49 16.48 -5.76
C GLN A 125 -18.28 14.99 -5.48
N ILE A 126 -17.39 14.34 -6.22
CA ILE A 126 -16.99 12.96 -5.98
C ILE A 126 -16.29 12.83 -4.62
N LEU A 127 -15.33 13.72 -4.33
CA LEU A 127 -14.63 13.75 -3.03
C LEU A 127 -15.60 13.81 -1.85
N LYS A 128 -16.59 14.71 -1.91
CA LYS A 128 -17.63 14.81 -0.90
C LYS A 128 -18.45 13.52 -0.76
N LYS A 129 -18.81 12.88 -1.87
CA LYS A 129 -19.59 11.61 -1.86
C LYS A 129 -18.83 10.44 -1.24
N ILE A 130 -17.49 10.44 -1.32
CA ILE A 130 -16.65 9.37 -0.78
C ILE A 130 -16.19 9.64 0.67
N GLY A 131 -16.73 10.70 1.29
CA GLY A 131 -16.43 11.09 2.67
C GLY A 131 -15.08 11.80 2.83
N ARG A 132 -14.51 12.33 1.74
CA ARG A 132 -13.32 13.19 1.80
C ARG A 132 -13.73 14.62 2.09
N ILE A 133 -12.93 15.29 2.92
CA ILE A 133 -13.16 16.68 3.33
C ILE A 133 -12.23 17.67 2.63
N HIS A 134 -11.18 17.18 1.94
CA HIS A 134 -10.32 18.00 1.09
C HIS A 134 -10.99 18.31 -0.25
N ARG A 135 -10.53 19.38 -0.91
CA ARG A 135 -10.91 19.75 -2.28
C ARG A 135 -9.72 19.64 -3.21
N SER A 136 -9.98 19.70 -4.51
CA SER A 136 -8.98 19.77 -5.57
C SER A 136 -7.92 20.85 -5.30
N ALA A 137 -8.35 22.05 -4.85
CA ALA A 137 -7.45 23.15 -4.51
C ALA A 137 -6.46 22.82 -3.37
N ASP A 138 -6.88 22.00 -2.40
CA ASP A 138 -6.06 21.61 -1.25
C ASP A 138 -4.95 20.63 -1.67
N VAL A 139 -5.18 19.86 -2.74
CA VAL A 139 -4.17 18.96 -3.35
C VAL A 139 -3.04 19.79 -3.93
N TYR A 140 -3.34 20.79 -4.77
CA TYR A 140 -2.31 21.63 -5.37
C TYR A 140 -1.47 22.32 -4.29
N ARG A 141 -2.12 22.89 -3.26
CA ARG A 141 -1.42 23.53 -2.15
C ARG A 141 -0.53 22.55 -1.37
N ALA A 142 -1.00 21.33 -1.10
CA ALA A 142 -0.21 20.30 -0.42
C ALA A 142 1.05 19.90 -1.23
N ILE A 143 0.91 19.74 -2.55
CA ILE A 143 2.03 19.42 -3.45
C ILE A 143 3.04 20.58 -3.51
N ASP A 144 2.56 21.81 -3.61
CA ASP A 144 3.42 23.00 -3.64
C ASP A 144 4.19 23.16 -2.32
N ASN A 145 3.54 22.96 -1.19
CA ASN A 145 4.18 22.97 0.13
C ASN A 145 5.25 21.85 0.25
N ALA A 146 4.95 20.64 -0.21
CA ALA A 146 5.90 19.54 -0.20
C ALA A 146 7.14 19.86 -1.07
N ARG A 147 6.93 20.43 -2.26
CA ARG A 147 8.02 20.90 -3.14
C ARG A 147 8.83 22.01 -2.51
N GLN A 148 8.19 22.97 -1.83
CA GLN A 148 8.85 24.08 -1.15
C GLN A 148 9.83 23.59 -0.06
N VAL A 149 9.47 22.51 0.65
CA VAL A 149 10.35 21.87 1.65
C VAL A 149 11.43 20.98 0.99
N GLY A 150 11.32 20.71 -0.31
CA GLY A 150 12.31 19.95 -1.08
C GLY A 150 11.99 18.46 -1.22
N PHE A 151 10.72 18.05 -1.18
CA PHE A 151 10.32 16.71 -1.61
C PHE A 151 10.28 16.64 -3.13
N GLU A 152 11.05 15.69 -3.69
CA GLU A 152 11.09 15.41 -5.14
C GLU A 152 10.34 14.12 -5.49
N ASN A 153 10.40 13.11 -4.61
CA ASN A 153 9.68 11.85 -4.78
C ASN A 153 8.30 11.94 -4.10
N ILE A 154 7.31 12.37 -4.87
CA ILE A 154 5.93 12.50 -4.42
C ILE A 154 5.06 11.58 -5.29
N SER A 155 4.24 10.77 -4.62
CA SER A 155 3.16 9.98 -5.22
C SER A 155 1.81 10.59 -4.87
N ILE A 156 0.86 10.47 -5.78
CA ILE A 156 -0.56 10.65 -5.46
C ILE A 156 -1.33 9.37 -5.74
N ASP A 157 -2.32 9.10 -4.90
CA ASP A 157 -3.21 7.96 -5.05
C ASP A 157 -4.55 8.43 -5.61
N LEU A 158 -5.04 7.79 -6.66
CA LEU A 158 -6.33 8.03 -7.30
C LEU A 158 -7.20 6.78 -7.20
N ILE A 159 -8.52 6.96 -7.14
CA ILE A 159 -9.47 5.86 -7.17
C ILE A 159 -10.42 6.06 -8.35
N PHE A 160 -10.57 5.03 -9.16
CA PHE A 160 -11.60 4.96 -10.20
C PHE A 160 -12.75 4.04 -9.77
N ARG A 161 -13.84 4.06 -10.55
CA ARG A 161 -15.10 3.37 -10.22
C ARG A 161 -15.74 3.87 -8.91
N LEU A 162 -15.58 5.16 -8.61
CA LEU A 162 -16.24 5.78 -7.47
C LEU A 162 -17.75 5.95 -7.69
N PRO A 163 -18.57 6.11 -6.63
CA PRO A 163 -20.02 6.26 -6.79
C PRO A 163 -20.41 7.46 -7.64
N ASP A 164 -21.26 7.21 -8.64
CA ASP A 164 -21.67 8.18 -9.67
C ASP A 164 -20.53 8.83 -10.46
N GLN A 165 -19.32 8.25 -10.48
CA GLN A 165 -18.20 8.75 -11.29
C GLN A 165 -18.40 8.36 -12.76
N SER A 166 -18.36 9.35 -13.66
CA SER A 166 -18.32 9.10 -15.11
C SER A 166 -16.89 8.86 -15.60
N GLU A 167 -16.74 8.28 -16.80
CA GLU A 167 -15.42 8.18 -17.46
C GLU A 167 -14.79 9.57 -17.64
N GLU A 168 -15.59 10.58 -17.99
CA GLU A 168 -15.13 11.97 -18.14
C GLU A 168 -14.55 12.54 -16.84
N ASP A 169 -15.19 12.27 -15.69
CA ASP A 169 -14.68 12.70 -14.38
C ASP A 169 -13.32 12.08 -14.05
N PHE A 170 -13.12 10.82 -14.43
CA PHE A 170 -11.85 10.13 -14.20
C PHE A 170 -10.77 10.64 -15.17
N MET A 171 -11.10 10.84 -16.45
CA MET A 171 -10.18 11.42 -17.44
C MET A 171 -9.73 12.84 -17.10
N ASP A 172 -10.65 13.67 -16.59
CA ASP A 172 -10.32 15.00 -16.06
C ASP A 172 -9.36 14.89 -14.84
N SER A 173 -9.59 13.92 -13.95
CA SER A 173 -8.70 13.66 -12.82
C SER A 173 -7.30 13.22 -13.28
N LEU A 174 -7.19 12.34 -14.29
CA LEU A 174 -5.91 11.94 -14.88
C LEU A 174 -5.18 13.11 -15.52
N THR A 175 -5.91 13.96 -16.26
CA THR A 175 -5.34 15.16 -16.90
C THR A 175 -4.74 16.12 -15.85
N LYS A 176 -5.48 16.37 -14.77
CA LYS A 176 -5.03 17.21 -13.66
C LYS A 176 -3.86 16.58 -12.89
N ALA A 177 -3.91 15.27 -12.66
CA ALA A 177 -2.82 14.52 -12.04
C ALA A 177 -1.51 14.64 -12.84
N LEU A 178 -1.57 14.42 -14.15
CA LEU A 178 -0.41 14.52 -15.04
C LEU A 178 0.14 15.96 -15.13
N ALA A 179 -0.73 16.97 -15.05
CA ALA A 179 -0.31 18.37 -15.02
C ALA A 179 0.54 18.72 -13.78
N LEU A 180 0.48 17.90 -12.71
CA LEU A 180 1.37 18.06 -11.56
C LEU A 180 2.81 17.66 -11.88
N ASP A 181 3.09 16.87 -12.92
CA ASP A 181 4.42 16.33 -13.25
C ASP A 181 5.13 15.67 -12.05
N LEU A 182 4.47 14.67 -11.46
CA LEU A 182 5.01 13.87 -10.37
C LEU A 182 5.75 12.65 -10.92
N PRO A 183 6.72 12.11 -10.17
CA PRO A 183 7.45 10.92 -10.60
C PRO A 183 6.66 9.62 -10.43
N HIS A 184 5.60 9.60 -9.63
CA HIS A 184 4.84 8.40 -9.29
C HIS A 184 3.34 8.67 -9.14
N TYR A 185 2.52 7.72 -9.60
CA TYR A 185 1.07 7.75 -9.50
C TYR A 185 0.53 6.35 -9.19
N SER A 186 -0.43 6.29 -8.27
CA SER A 186 -1.16 5.07 -7.94
C SER A 186 -2.61 5.22 -8.41
N THR A 187 -3.16 4.20 -9.07
CA THR A 187 -4.59 4.11 -9.41
C THR A 187 -5.19 2.81 -8.92
N TYR A 188 -6.24 2.91 -8.11
CA TYR A 188 -6.95 1.78 -7.55
C TYR A 188 -8.38 1.75 -8.07
N SER A 189 -8.89 0.56 -8.40
CA SER A 189 -10.34 0.40 -8.55
C SER A 189 -10.97 0.41 -7.16
N LEU A 190 -12.15 1.01 -7.02
CA LEU A 190 -12.92 0.93 -5.78
C LEU A 190 -13.32 -0.53 -5.48
N ILE A 191 -12.73 -1.06 -4.41
CA ILE A 191 -13.11 -2.35 -3.80
C ILE A 191 -14.12 -2.09 -2.67
N LEU A 192 -15.16 -2.91 -2.61
CA LEU A 192 -16.20 -2.81 -1.59
C LEU A 192 -15.97 -3.83 -0.46
N GLU A 193 -15.47 -3.33 0.67
CA GLU A 193 -15.16 -4.18 1.81
C GLU A 193 -16.27 -4.25 2.85
N ARG A 194 -16.48 -5.43 3.43
CA ARG A 194 -17.66 -5.74 4.28
C ARG A 194 -17.86 -4.79 5.46
N LYS A 195 -16.78 -4.24 6.00
CA LYS A 195 -16.77 -3.36 7.18
C LYS A 195 -16.96 -1.88 6.84
N THR A 196 -17.21 -1.54 5.58
CA THR A 196 -17.27 -0.15 5.10
C THR A 196 -18.70 0.40 5.03
N ILE A 197 -18.80 1.74 5.06
CA ILE A 197 -20.08 2.43 4.85
C ILE A 197 -20.61 2.12 3.44
N PHE A 198 -19.73 2.09 2.44
CA PHE A 198 -20.09 1.77 1.06
C PHE A 198 -20.68 0.37 0.91
N TYR A 199 -20.12 -0.65 1.56
CA TYR A 199 -20.72 -1.98 1.53
C TYR A 199 -22.13 -2.01 2.12
N ASN A 200 -22.35 -1.27 3.21
CA ASN A 200 -23.68 -1.12 3.80
C ASN A 200 -24.67 -0.40 2.85
N LEU A 201 -24.22 0.65 2.14
CA LEU A 201 -25.04 1.35 1.14
C LEU A 201 -25.35 0.47 -0.08
N MET A 202 -24.37 -0.31 -0.55
CA MET A 202 -24.54 -1.28 -1.63
C MET A 202 -25.59 -2.33 -1.26
N ARG A 203 -25.50 -2.91 -0.05
CA ARG A 203 -26.50 -3.87 0.45
C ARG A 203 -27.92 -3.31 0.54
N GLN A 204 -28.05 -1.99 0.69
CA GLN A 204 -29.34 -1.30 0.70
C GLN A 204 -29.81 -0.87 -0.70
N GLY A 205 -29.06 -1.16 -1.77
CA GLY A 205 -29.36 -0.71 -3.13
C GLY A 205 -29.19 0.81 -3.33
N LYS A 206 -28.44 1.47 -2.44
CA LYS A 206 -28.24 2.94 -2.43
C LYS A 206 -26.90 3.39 -3.00
N LEU A 207 -26.00 2.46 -3.31
CA LEU A 207 -24.71 2.75 -3.92
C LEU A 207 -24.79 2.46 -5.42
N ARG A 208 -24.64 3.49 -6.24
CA ARG A 208 -24.56 3.36 -7.70
C ARG A 208 -23.10 3.41 -8.11
N LEU A 209 -22.60 2.29 -8.63
CA LEU A 209 -21.25 2.19 -9.16
C LEU A 209 -21.29 2.11 -10.68
N PRO A 210 -20.23 2.58 -11.37
CA PRO A 210 -20.04 2.29 -12.77
C PRO A 210 -20.05 0.78 -13.06
N SER A 211 -20.45 0.41 -14.29
CA SER A 211 -20.40 -0.98 -14.73
C SER A 211 -18.95 -1.48 -14.85
N GLN A 212 -18.78 -2.80 -14.96
CA GLN A 212 -17.46 -3.39 -15.19
C GLN A 212 -16.84 -2.96 -16.53
N ASP A 213 -17.66 -2.74 -17.57
CA ASP A 213 -17.17 -2.22 -18.84
C ASP A 213 -16.57 -0.81 -18.68
N VAL A 214 -17.26 0.05 -17.93
CA VAL A 214 -16.77 1.41 -17.63
C VAL A 214 -15.51 1.37 -16.76
N GLU A 215 -15.45 0.47 -15.78
CA GLU A 215 -14.27 0.22 -14.96
C GLU A 215 -13.06 -0.18 -15.82
N ALA A 216 -13.25 -1.10 -16.77
CA ALA A 216 -12.21 -1.54 -17.69
C ALA A 216 -11.72 -0.40 -18.59
N HIS A 217 -12.63 0.44 -19.10
CA HIS A 217 -12.26 1.63 -19.86
C HIS A 217 -11.47 2.64 -19.02
N MET A 218 -11.90 2.91 -17.78
CA MET A 218 -11.16 3.78 -16.85
C MET A 218 -9.75 3.25 -16.62
N TYR A 219 -9.61 1.95 -16.33
CA TYR A 219 -8.29 1.34 -16.11
C TYR A 219 -7.39 1.43 -17.34
N GLN A 220 -7.91 1.10 -18.53
CA GLN A 220 -7.16 1.23 -19.78
C GLN A 220 -6.74 2.70 -20.02
N ALA A 221 -7.63 3.65 -19.75
CA ALA A 221 -7.33 5.06 -19.94
C ALA A 221 -6.25 5.57 -18.97
N ALA A 222 -6.18 5.04 -17.75
CA ALA A 222 -5.06 5.30 -16.83
C ALA A 222 -3.74 4.78 -17.41
N ILE A 223 -3.72 3.52 -17.86
CA ILE A 223 -2.53 2.91 -18.49
C ILE A 223 -2.04 3.76 -19.66
N ASP A 224 -2.92 4.06 -20.61
CA ASP A 224 -2.57 4.80 -21.83
C ASP A 224 -2.07 6.21 -21.50
N SER A 225 -2.73 6.89 -20.55
CA SER A 225 -2.38 8.27 -20.17
C SER A 225 -1.01 8.34 -19.51
N PHE A 226 -0.72 7.45 -18.56
CA PHE A 226 0.56 7.43 -17.85
C PHE A 226 1.71 6.96 -18.75
N GLN A 227 1.50 5.92 -19.57
CA GLN A 227 2.50 5.48 -20.55
C GLN A 227 2.85 6.57 -21.56
N LYS A 228 1.83 7.28 -22.08
CA LYS A 228 2.06 8.41 -22.99
C LYS A 228 2.85 9.54 -22.34
N ALA A 229 2.75 9.71 -21.03
CA ALA A 229 3.53 10.67 -20.25
C ALA A 229 4.92 10.16 -19.84
N GLY A 230 5.32 8.95 -20.26
CA GLY A 230 6.63 8.36 -19.96
C GLY A 230 6.73 7.69 -18.59
N LEU A 231 5.59 7.35 -17.96
CA LEU A 231 5.53 6.59 -16.73
C LEU A 231 5.31 5.11 -17.05
N GLU A 232 6.10 4.24 -16.45
CA GLU A 232 5.99 2.80 -16.61
C GLU A 232 5.06 2.21 -15.57
N GLN A 233 4.10 1.42 -16.01
CA GLN A 233 3.39 0.51 -15.12
C GLN A 233 4.40 -0.54 -14.64
N TYR A 234 4.62 -0.65 -13.33
CA TYR A 234 5.56 -1.64 -12.78
C TYR A 234 4.85 -2.74 -11.98
N GLU A 235 3.63 -2.48 -11.54
CA GLU A 235 2.67 -3.45 -11.00
C GLU A 235 1.23 -2.99 -11.33
N ILE A 236 0.21 -3.79 -11.00
CA ILE A 236 -1.19 -3.56 -11.37
C ILE A 236 -1.66 -2.11 -11.14
N SER A 237 -1.38 -1.52 -9.99
CA SER A 237 -1.94 -0.22 -9.60
C SER A 237 -1.01 0.98 -9.81
N ASN A 238 0.30 0.78 -9.91
CA ASN A 238 1.29 1.85 -9.80
C ASN A 238 2.08 2.09 -11.08
N PHE A 239 2.30 3.38 -11.34
CA PHE A 239 3.00 3.93 -12.49
C PHE A 239 4.10 4.87 -12.01
N ALA A 240 5.31 4.73 -12.55
CA ALA A 240 6.45 5.54 -12.10
C ALA A 240 7.42 5.86 -13.23
N LYS A 241 8.14 6.97 -13.09
CA LYS A 241 9.36 7.21 -13.88
C LYS A 241 10.40 6.17 -13.47
N PRO A 242 11.30 5.73 -14.37
CA PRO A 242 12.36 4.81 -14.01
C PRO A 242 13.16 5.30 -12.79
N GLY A 243 13.32 4.45 -11.77
CA GLY A 243 14.01 4.78 -10.52
C GLY A 243 13.11 5.36 -9.41
N TYR A 244 11.83 5.60 -9.68
CA TYR A 244 10.86 6.10 -8.71
C TYR A 244 9.79 5.07 -8.32
N GLN A 245 9.94 3.81 -8.74
CA GLN A 245 9.07 2.73 -8.26
C GLN A 245 9.15 2.64 -6.72
N SER A 246 8.02 2.41 -6.05
CA SER A 246 8.08 2.21 -4.59
C SER A 246 8.78 0.89 -4.27
N ALA A 247 9.97 1.00 -3.69
CA ALA A 247 10.76 -0.13 -3.23
C ALA A 247 10.01 -0.90 -2.14
N HIS A 248 9.32 -0.19 -1.24
CA HIS A 248 8.57 -0.82 -0.15
C HIS A 248 7.39 -1.63 -0.69
N ASN A 249 6.63 -1.11 -1.66
CA ASN A 249 5.54 -1.86 -2.27
C ASN A 249 6.07 -3.11 -3.00
N LEU A 250 7.22 -2.98 -3.68
CA LEU A 250 7.86 -4.11 -4.35
C LEU A 250 8.34 -5.20 -3.38
N THR A 251 8.70 -4.86 -2.14
CA THR A 251 9.01 -5.86 -1.09
C THR A 251 7.83 -6.82 -0.90
N TYR A 252 6.60 -6.31 -0.85
CA TYR A 252 5.41 -7.16 -0.76
C TYR A 252 5.24 -8.03 -2.00
N TRP A 253 5.34 -7.43 -3.19
CA TRP A 253 5.11 -8.17 -4.45
C TRP A 253 6.19 -9.19 -4.76
N ARG A 254 7.40 -9.02 -4.22
CA ARG A 254 8.50 -9.98 -4.32
C ARG A 254 8.47 -11.05 -3.22
N ASN A 255 7.42 -11.04 -2.40
CA ASN A 255 7.27 -11.95 -1.26
C ASN A 255 8.53 -11.95 -0.37
N GLU A 256 9.00 -10.74 -0.06
CA GLU A 256 10.17 -10.48 0.78
C GLU A 256 9.72 -10.14 2.20
N LYS A 257 10.66 -10.24 3.14
CA LYS A 257 10.34 -10.06 4.56
C LYS A 257 10.00 -8.62 4.86
N TYR A 258 9.11 -8.41 5.81
CA TYR A 258 8.87 -7.11 6.41
C TYR A 258 8.35 -7.24 7.83
N PHE A 259 8.76 -6.30 8.68
CA PHE A 259 8.18 -6.11 10.00
C PHE A 259 6.93 -5.26 9.88
N GLY A 260 5.89 -5.63 10.63
CA GLY A 260 4.71 -4.82 10.87
C GLY A 260 4.69 -4.33 12.31
N PHE A 261 4.49 -3.03 12.49
CA PHE A 261 4.39 -2.40 13.79
C PHE A 261 3.11 -1.56 13.88
N GLY A 262 2.56 -1.44 15.08
CA GLY A 262 1.34 -0.69 15.31
C GLY A 262 0.08 -1.55 15.31
N ALA A 263 -0.99 -0.99 15.85
CA ALA A 263 -2.29 -1.64 15.97
C ALA A 263 -2.84 -2.10 14.60
N GLY A 264 -3.14 -3.40 14.49
CA GLY A 264 -3.66 -4.04 13.28
C GLY A 264 -2.62 -4.26 12.18
N ALA A 265 -1.33 -4.00 12.45
CA ALA A 265 -0.27 -4.28 11.50
C ALA A 265 -0.04 -5.78 11.34
N PHE A 266 0.28 -6.19 10.12
CA PHE A 266 0.78 -7.52 9.80
C PHE A 266 2.27 -7.45 9.56
N GLY A 267 3.00 -8.49 9.98
CA GLY A 267 4.39 -8.70 9.60
C GLY A 267 4.59 -10.09 9.00
N TYR A 268 5.61 -10.20 8.15
CA TYR A 268 5.98 -11.43 7.47
C TYR A 268 7.49 -11.60 7.48
N LEU A 269 7.99 -12.57 8.26
CA LEU A 269 9.42 -12.82 8.45
C LEU A 269 9.85 -14.11 7.74
N GLY A 270 9.33 -14.33 6.53
CA GLY A 270 9.72 -15.41 5.61
C GLY A 270 8.84 -16.65 5.68
N LYS A 271 8.66 -17.23 6.86
CA LYS A 271 7.62 -18.28 7.07
C LYS A 271 6.69 -17.95 8.23
N ASP A 272 7.07 -16.99 9.06
CA ASP A 272 6.31 -16.54 10.20
C ASP A 272 5.53 -15.30 9.80
N ARG A 273 4.21 -15.43 9.72
CA ARG A 273 3.29 -14.29 9.64
C ARG A 273 2.74 -13.99 11.01
N TYR A 274 2.65 -12.71 11.36
CA TYR A 274 2.00 -12.30 12.59
C TYR A 274 1.08 -11.11 12.35
N HIS A 275 0.13 -10.93 13.26
CA HIS A 275 -0.85 -9.87 13.23
C HIS A 275 -0.94 -9.27 14.63
N ASN A 276 -0.89 -7.94 14.72
CA ASN A 276 -1.07 -7.21 15.96
C ASN A 276 -2.55 -6.98 16.27
N PHE A 277 -2.89 -6.78 17.55
CA PHE A 277 -4.24 -6.36 17.94
C PHE A 277 -4.67 -5.10 17.18
N GLY A 278 -5.86 -5.12 16.57
CA GLY A 278 -6.44 -3.98 15.85
C GLY A 278 -6.97 -2.87 16.77
N PRO A 279 -7.82 -3.18 17.77
CA PRO A 279 -8.34 -2.17 18.69
C PRO A 279 -7.23 -1.56 19.56
N ILE A 280 -7.17 -0.23 19.63
CA ILE A 280 -6.10 0.53 20.29
C ILE A 280 -5.83 0.04 21.72
N GLN A 281 -6.86 -0.10 22.54
CA GLN A 281 -6.68 -0.53 23.94
C GLN A 281 -6.09 -1.95 24.06
N GLN A 282 -6.52 -2.88 23.20
CA GLN A 282 -5.98 -4.25 23.19
C GLN A 282 -4.55 -4.30 22.64
N TYR A 283 -4.18 -3.35 21.78
CA TYR A 283 -2.81 -3.18 21.32
C TYR A 283 -1.90 -2.62 22.41
N LEU A 284 -2.36 -1.63 23.20
CA LEU A 284 -1.55 -0.98 24.23
C LEU A 284 -1.33 -1.85 25.48
N GLU A 285 -2.35 -2.60 25.90
CA GLU A 285 -2.31 -3.41 27.13
C GLU A 285 -1.07 -4.32 27.27
N PRO A 286 -0.72 -5.19 26.28
CA PRO A 286 0.48 -6.01 26.38
C PRO A 286 1.79 -5.20 26.37
N LEU A 287 1.83 -4.05 25.68
CA LEU A 287 3.02 -3.21 25.59
C LEU A 287 3.37 -2.55 26.93
N HIS A 288 2.35 -2.14 27.69
CA HIS A 288 2.52 -1.66 29.08
C HIS A 288 3.15 -2.72 29.99
N ASP A 289 2.89 -4.00 29.70
CA ASP A 289 3.48 -5.16 30.37
C ASP A 289 4.83 -5.61 29.77
N ASN A 290 5.41 -4.85 28.83
CA ASN A 290 6.62 -5.20 28.09
C ASN A 290 6.51 -6.49 27.26
N LYS A 291 5.35 -6.74 26.67
CA LYS A 291 5.09 -7.85 25.76
C LYS A 291 4.70 -7.32 24.38
N VAL A 292 5.03 -8.07 23.34
CA VAL A 292 4.63 -7.74 21.97
C VAL A 292 3.11 -7.90 21.78
N PRO A 293 2.44 -7.03 21.01
CA PRO A 293 0.98 -6.96 20.92
C PRO A 293 0.42 -7.91 19.84
N VAL A 294 1.00 -9.10 19.70
CA VAL A 294 0.63 -10.08 18.67
C VAL A 294 -0.62 -10.84 19.09
N ILE A 295 -1.69 -10.73 18.32
CA ILE A 295 -2.93 -11.51 18.54
C ILE A 295 -2.85 -12.89 17.90
N GLU A 296 -2.17 -12.99 16.76
CA GLU A 296 -2.12 -14.21 15.96
C GLU A 296 -0.76 -14.35 15.31
N ARG A 297 -0.26 -15.60 15.28
CA ARG A 297 0.94 -15.98 14.56
C ARG A 297 0.67 -17.26 13.78
N HIS A 298 1.02 -17.26 12.51
CA HIS A 298 0.85 -18.37 11.59
C HIS A 298 2.20 -18.71 10.94
N VAL A 299 2.60 -19.98 11.04
CA VAL A 299 3.79 -20.47 10.36
C VAL A 299 3.34 -21.08 9.04
N LEU A 300 3.59 -20.37 7.95
CA LEU A 300 3.15 -20.75 6.61
C LEU A 300 3.74 -22.12 6.22
N PRO A 301 2.91 -23.12 5.89
CA PRO A 301 3.33 -24.32 5.20
C PRO A 301 4.07 -23.99 3.89
N LEU A 302 4.88 -24.94 3.39
CA LEU A 302 5.62 -24.74 2.15
C LEU A 302 4.71 -24.47 0.95
N THR A 303 3.51 -25.08 0.93
CA THR A 303 2.49 -24.85 -0.09
C THR A 303 2.05 -23.39 -0.13
N GLU A 304 1.60 -22.84 1.00
CA GLU A 304 1.20 -21.42 1.10
C GLU A 304 2.34 -20.48 0.71
N GLN A 305 3.59 -20.78 1.10
CA GLN A 305 4.73 -19.95 0.69
C GLN A 305 4.94 -19.94 -0.83
N MET A 306 4.75 -21.07 -1.51
CA MET A 306 4.85 -21.17 -2.98
C MET A 306 3.67 -20.46 -3.66
N GLU A 307 2.46 -20.61 -3.13
CA GLU A 307 1.26 -19.92 -3.62
C GLU A 307 1.43 -18.41 -3.56
N GLU A 308 1.93 -17.89 -2.43
CA GLU A 308 2.17 -16.46 -2.24
C GLU A 308 3.26 -15.92 -3.18
N GLU A 309 4.30 -16.70 -3.49
CA GLU A 309 5.30 -16.28 -4.48
C GLU A 309 4.67 -16.03 -5.85
N LEU A 310 3.74 -16.89 -6.28
CA LEU A 310 3.04 -16.76 -7.56
C LEU A 310 1.99 -15.65 -7.49
N PHE A 311 1.12 -15.69 -6.48
CA PHE A 311 0.03 -14.75 -6.26
C PHE A 311 0.53 -13.30 -6.17
N LEU A 312 1.63 -13.06 -5.43
CA LEU A 312 2.19 -11.72 -5.26
C LEU A 312 3.04 -11.31 -6.47
N GLY A 313 3.91 -12.20 -6.97
CA GLY A 313 4.85 -11.86 -8.03
C GLY A 313 4.19 -11.58 -9.37
N LEU A 314 3.11 -12.30 -9.71
CA LEU A 314 2.36 -12.08 -10.96
C LEU A 314 1.62 -10.72 -11.00
N ARG A 315 1.53 -10.01 -9.87
CA ARG A 315 1.00 -8.63 -9.83
C ARG A 315 1.99 -7.61 -10.42
N THR A 316 3.26 -7.98 -10.56
CA THR A 316 4.29 -7.11 -11.16
C THR A 316 4.37 -7.29 -12.67
N MET A 317 4.76 -6.25 -13.40
CA MET A 317 4.97 -6.34 -14.86
C MET A 317 6.20 -7.20 -15.23
N GLN A 318 7.11 -7.39 -14.28
CA GLN A 318 8.24 -8.30 -14.41
C GLN A 318 7.80 -9.76 -14.27
N GLY A 319 6.85 -10.02 -13.38
CA GLY A 319 6.32 -11.34 -13.05
C GLY A 319 7.21 -12.12 -12.09
N VAL A 320 7.12 -13.45 -12.17
CA VAL A 320 7.81 -14.39 -11.29
C VAL A 320 9.03 -14.97 -12.00
N SER A 321 10.19 -14.95 -11.34
CA SER A 321 11.41 -15.59 -11.83
C SER A 321 11.39 -17.08 -11.52
N ILE A 322 11.55 -17.90 -12.57
CA ILE A 322 11.57 -19.36 -12.48
C ILE A 322 12.80 -19.80 -11.68
N GLN A 323 13.96 -19.19 -11.93
CA GLN A 323 15.19 -19.46 -11.20
C GLN A 323 15.06 -19.09 -9.71
N ARG A 324 14.56 -17.89 -9.39
CA ARG A 324 14.35 -17.45 -7.99
C ARG A 324 13.41 -18.40 -7.25
N PHE A 325 12.32 -18.81 -7.89
CA PHE A 325 11.39 -19.79 -7.31
C PHE A 325 12.11 -21.11 -6.96
N GLN A 326 12.86 -21.66 -7.92
CA GLN A 326 13.61 -22.90 -7.69
C GLN A 326 14.68 -22.75 -6.61
N GLU A 327 15.38 -21.62 -6.55
CA GLU A 327 16.37 -21.34 -5.51
C GLU A 327 15.74 -21.20 -4.13
N LYS A 328 14.58 -20.54 -4.03
CA LYS A 328 13.86 -20.30 -2.78
C LYS A 328 13.25 -21.59 -2.22
N PHE A 329 12.56 -22.37 -3.05
CA PHE A 329 11.80 -23.55 -2.60
C PHE A 329 12.50 -24.89 -2.83
N LYS A 330 13.66 -24.89 -3.52
CA LYS A 330 14.39 -26.11 -3.92
C LYS A 330 13.55 -27.06 -4.78
N MET A 331 12.53 -26.54 -5.46
CA MET A 331 11.64 -27.26 -6.35
C MET A 331 11.48 -26.50 -7.67
N PRO A 332 11.58 -27.17 -8.84
CA PRO A 332 11.32 -26.51 -10.12
C PRO A 332 9.87 -26.00 -10.19
N LEU A 333 9.66 -24.76 -10.64
CA LEU A 333 8.31 -24.20 -10.82
C LEU A 333 7.43 -25.10 -11.68
N GLN A 334 8.01 -25.67 -12.75
CA GLN A 334 7.32 -26.61 -13.65
C GLN A 334 6.84 -27.89 -12.94
N ALA A 335 7.54 -28.34 -11.89
CA ALA A 335 7.14 -29.54 -11.16
C ALA A 335 5.93 -29.29 -10.24
N VAL A 336 5.72 -28.04 -9.82
CA VAL A 336 4.62 -27.66 -8.93
C VAL A 336 3.42 -27.14 -9.73
N TYR A 337 3.67 -26.25 -10.69
CA TYR A 337 2.63 -25.48 -11.39
C TYR A 337 2.61 -25.71 -12.91
N GLY A 338 3.29 -26.73 -13.42
CA GLY A 338 3.48 -26.91 -14.87
C GLY A 338 2.19 -26.95 -15.69
N ASP A 339 1.18 -27.67 -15.19
CA ASP A 339 -0.12 -27.82 -15.87
C ASP A 339 -0.93 -26.51 -15.81
N THR A 340 -0.93 -25.84 -14.65
CA THR A 340 -1.56 -24.52 -14.47
C THR A 340 -0.93 -23.50 -15.41
N VAL A 341 0.41 -23.42 -15.46
CA VAL A 341 1.14 -22.50 -16.34
C VAL A 341 0.81 -22.77 -17.80
N ALA A 342 0.86 -24.02 -18.24
CA ALA A 342 0.54 -24.38 -19.62
C ALA A 342 -0.90 -23.99 -19.99
N THR A 343 -1.86 -24.24 -19.10
CA THR A 343 -3.27 -23.87 -19.27
C THR A 343 -3.44 -22.35 -19.40
N GLN A 344 -2.83 -21.57 -18.51
CA GLN A 344 -2.96 -20.11 -18.50
C GLN A 344 -2.23 -19.44 -19.68
N ILE A 345 -1.13 -20.03 -20.18
CA ILE A 345 -0.49 -19.62 -21.43
C ILE A 345 -1.40 -19.92 -22.63
N ALA A 346 -2.02 -21.10 -22.66
CA ALA A 346 -2.94 -21.48 -23.74
C ALA A 346 -4.19 -20.57 -23.80
N LYS A 347 -4.68 -20.11 -22.64
CA LYS A 347 -5.73 -19.07 -22.53
C LYS A 347 -5.25 -17.68 -22.98
N GLY A 348 -3.94 -17.47 -23.12
CA GLY A 348 -3.35 -16.19 -23.48
C GLY A 348 -3.26 -15.19 -22.33
N TYR A 349 -3.37 -15.65 -21.08
CA TYR A 349 -3.33 -14.81 -19.88
C TYR A 349 -1.93 -14.69 -19.27
N LEU A 350 -1.12 -15.74 -19.44
CA LEU A 350 0.30 -15.72 -19.10
C LEU A 350 1.18 -15.84 -20.33
N LYS A 351 2.40 -15.36 -20.21
CA LYS A 351 3.49 -15.63 -21.13
C LYS A 351 4.79 -15.87 -20.37
N GLN A 352 5.62 -16.74 -20.91
CA GLN A 352 6.98 -16.95 -20.43
C GLN A 352 7.96 -16.28 -21.40
N GLU A 353 8.83 -15.42 -20.86
CA GLU A 353 9.91 -14.79 -21.61
C GLU A 353 11.24 -14.99 -20.88
N GLY A 354 12.03 -15.96 -21.36
CA GLY A 354 13.26 -16.38 -20.68
C GLY A 354 12.94 -16.96 -19.30
N ASP A 355 13.51 -16.34 -18.27
CA ASP A 355 13.33 -16.73 -16.86
C ASP A 355 12.01 -16.23 -16.23
N TRP A 356 11.28 -15.33 -16.91
CA TRP A 356 10.13 -14.64 -16.31
C TRP A 356 8.80 -15.21 -16.80
N LEU A 357 7.94 -15.58 -15.85
CA LEU A 357 6.52 -15.88 -16.06
C LEU A 357 5.69 -14.66 -15.65
N ARG A 358 4.92 -14.09 -16.57
CA ARG A 358 4.18 -12.84 -16.32
C ARG A 358 2.84 -12.77 -17.03
N LEU A 359 1.97 -11.88 -16.56
CA LEU A 359 0.69 -11.58 -17.21
C LEU A 359 0.91 -10.97 -18.60
N THR A 360 0.03 -11.32 -19.53
CA THR A 360 -0.18 -10.60 -20.79
C THR A 360 -1.06 -9.36 -20.54
N GLU A 361 -1.23 -8.50 -21.54
CA GLU A 361 -2.16 -7.36 -21.41
C GLU A 361 -3.59 -7.81 -21.07
N SER A 362 -4.10 -8.87 -21.72
CA SER A 362 -5.40 -9.46 -21.38
C SER A 362 -5.42 -10.08 -19.99
N GLY A 363 -4.32 -10.74 -19.59
CA GLY A 363 -4.17 -11.33 -18.26
C GLY A 363 -4.29 -10.31 -17.12
N LYS A 364 -3.87 -9.06 -17.33
CA LYS A 364 -3.98 -7.99 -16.31
C LYS A 364 -5.43 -7.68 -15.92
N PHE A 365 -6.35 -7.68 -16.89
CA PHE A 365 -7.77 -7.41 -16.63
C PHE A 365 -8.45 -8.55 -15.87
N LEU A 366 -7.89 -9.75 -15.94
CA LEU A 366 -8.40 -10.96 -15.29
C LEU A 366 -7.44 -11.47 -14.20
N GLY A 367 -6.60 -10.58 -13.65
CA GLY A 367 -5.49 -10.98 -12.78
C GLY A 367 -5.94 -11.84 -11.60
N ASN A 368 -7.02 -11.46 -10.91
CA ASN A 368 -7.54 -12.23 -9.78
C ASN A 368 -7.98 -13.65 -10.18
N GLU A 369 -8.58 -13.83 -11.36
CA GLU A 369 -8.96 -15.16 -11.87
C GLU A 369 -7.72 -16.00 -12.18
N VAL A 370 -6.68 -15.38 -12.74
CA VAL A 370 -5.40 -16.05 -13.00
C VAL A 370 -4.74 -16.46 -11.68
N PHE A 371 -4.71 -15.58 -10.68
CA PHE A 371 -4.02 -15.84 -9.42
C PHE A 371 -4.67 -16.99 -8.62
N GLN A 372 -6.00 -17.10 -8.65
CA GLN A 372 -6.73 -18.17 -7.97
C GLN A 372 -6.35 -19.57 -8.45
N GLU A 373 -5.92 -19.71 -9.70
CA GLU A 373 -5.57 -21.00 -10.29
C GLU A 373 -4.22 -21.55 -9.79
N PHE A 374 -3.44 -20.72 -9.08
CA PHE A 374 -2.18 -21.10 -8.44
C PHE A 374 -2.34 -21.48 -6.97
N LEU A 375 -3.56 -21.40 -6.41
CA LEU A 375 -3.84 -21.93 -5.08
C LEU A 375 -3.87 -23.45 -5.18
N LEU A 376 -3.08 -24.13 -4.35
CA LEU A 376 -3.03 -25.58 -4.29
C LEU A 376 -4.17 -26.03 -3.38
N ASP A 377 -4.91 -27.06 -3.79
CA ASP A 377 -5.89 -27.69 -2.90
C ASP A 377 -5.16 -28.23 -1.65
N GLU A 378 -5.77 -28.07 -0.47
CA GLU A 378 -5.26 -28.67 0.78
C GLU A 378 -5.08 -30.19 0.57
N TYR A 379 -3.84 -30.67 0.63
CA TYR A 379 -3.50 -32.10 0.55
C TYR A 379 -3.76 -32.85 1.87
#